data_AF-A0A382L7Q7-F1
#
_entry.id   AF-A0A382L7Q7-F1
#
_cell.length_a   1.000
_cell.length_b   1.000
_cell.length_c   1.000
_cell.angle_alpha   90.00
_cell.angle_beta   90.00
_cell.angle_gamma   90.00
#
_symmetry.space_group_name_H-M   'P 1'
#
loop_
_entity.id
_entity.type
_entity.pdbx_description
1 polymer ?
#
loop_
_entity_poly.entity_id
_entity_poly.type
_entity_poly.pdbx_seq_one_letter_code
_entity_poly.pdbx_strand_id
1 'polypeptide(L)'
;MRSCVNILLLIFFVNALPAWAEPEEINKKGCRDCHRFSLKEKQLNKGPDLFYSGDKFHKNWLRKFLQSPALIHEMNFSSGLDFLEGKSEKKQLHIALTKGEAERIVSFLVKLRLPTLEAGKVTEESLSKGERARVKILFERNLGCISCHRALNLVGKVR
;
A
#
# COMPACT_ATOMS: atom_id res chain seq x y z
N MET A 1 -45.88 23.35 50.98
CA MET A 1 -44.70 22.49 51.28
C MET A 1 -43.93 22.31 49.98
N ARG A 2 -42.69 22.80 49.93
CA ARG A 2 -41.80 22.79 48.76
C ARG A 2 -41.12 21.43 48.66
N SER A 3 -41.31 20.70 47.56
CA SER A 3 -40.47 19.56 47.22
C SER A 3 -39.67 19.90 45.97
N CYS A 4 -38.38 20.17 46.17
CA CYS A 4 -37.40 20.35 45.10
C CYS A 4 -37.01 18.96 44.57
N VAL A 5 -37.35 18.66 43.33
CA VAL A 5 -36.86 17.46 42.63
C VAL A 5 -35.55 17.82 41.97
N ASN A 6 -34.44 17.34 42.52
CA ASN A 6 -33.11 17.45 41.91
C ASN A 6 -33.01 16.49 40.73
N ILE A 7 -33.00 17.04 39.51
CA ILE A 7 -32.67 16.30 38.30
C ILE A 7 -31.13 16.22 38.20
N LEU A 8 -30.57 15.07 38.57
CA LEU A 8 -29.15 14.78 38.36
C LEU A 8 -28.96 14.37 36.89
N LEU A 9 -28.51 15.31 36.07
CA LEU A 9 -28.27 15.11 34.64
C LEU A 9 -26.91 14.40 34.47
N LEU A 10 -26.93 13.07 34.37
CA LEU A 10 -25.77 12.24 34.02
C LEU A 10 -25.39 12.48 32.56
N ILE A 11 -24.39 13.33 32.34
CA ILE A 11 -23.76 13.53 31.02
C ILE A 11 -22.95 12.26 30.71
N PHE A 12 -23.51 11.39 29.88
CA PHE A 12 -22.76 10.31 29.23
C PHE A 12 -21.77 10.93 28.25
N PHE A 13 -20.50 11.06 28.67
CA PHE A 13 -19.38 11.24 27.74
C PHE A 13 -19.26 9.95 26.91
N VAL A 14 -19.93 9.92 25.76
CA VAL A 14 -19.65 8.93 24.72
C VAL A 14 -18.23 9.18 24.26
N ASN A 15 -17.30 8.37 24.79
CA ASN A 15 -15.97 8.24 24.20
C ASN A 15 -16.17 7.60 22.83
N ALA A 16 -16.36 8.44 21.80
CA ALA A 16 -16.15 8.03 20.44
C ALA A 16 -14.68 7.60 20.35
N LEU A 17 -14.44 6.28 20.36
CA LEU A 17 -13.17 5.77 19.84
C LEU A 17 -12.96 6.47 18.49
N PRO A 18 -11.75 6.94 18.16
CA PRO A 18 -11.49 7.46 16.84
C PRO A 18 -11.72 6.30 15.88
N ALA A 19 -12.93 6.24 15.31
CA ALA A 19 -13.15 5.58 14.04
C ALA A 19 -12.16 6.30 13.13
N TRP A 20 -11.09 5.59 12.78
CA TRP A 20 -10.09 6.09 11.85
C TRP A 20 -10.83 6.35 10.56
N ALA A 21 -11.30 7.58 10.38
CA ALA A 21 -12.13 7.93 9.25
C ALA A 21 -11.31 7.65 7.99
N GLU A 22 -11.91 6.88 7.08
CA GLU A 22 -11.33 6.66 5.77
C GLU A 22 -11.10 8.04 5.12
N PRO A 23 -9.89 8.32 4.60
CA PRO A 23 -9.64 9.59 3.93
C PRO A 23 -10.59 9.75 2.74
N GLU A 24 -11.22 10.92 2.63
CA GLU A 24 -12.15 11.25 1.55
C GLU A 24 -11.51 11.06 0.15
N GLU A 25 -10.19 11.17 0.07
CA GLU A 25 -9.40 10.92 -1.13
C GLU A 25 -9.57 9.50 -1.69
N ILE A 26 -9.86 8.49 -0.85
CA ILE A 26 -10.09 7.11 -1.31
C ILE A 26 -11.22 7.05 -2.33
N ASN A 27 -12.30 7.79 -2.07
CA ASN A 27 -13.44 7.89 -2.97
C ASN A 27 -13.20 8.93 -4.06
N LYS A 28 -12.77 10.15 -3.70
CA LYS A 28 -12.58 11.26 -4.67
C LYS A 28 -11.56 10.98 -5.76
N LYS A 29 -10.57 10.12 -5.50
CA LYS A 29 -9.53 9.75 -6.45
C LYS A 29 -9.80 8.41 -7.15
N GLY A 30 -10.95 7.78 -6.91
CA GLY A 30 -11.33 6.53 -7.56
C GLY A 30 -10.45 5.34 -7.17
N CYS A 31 -9.89 5.31 -5.94
CA CYS A 31 -9.01 4.21 -5.53
C CYS A 31 -9.74 2.86 -5.62
N ARG A 32 -11.05 2.86 -5.30
CA ARG A 32 -11.93 1.68 -5.34
C ARG A 32 -12.28 1.21 -6.75
N ASP A 33 -12.02 2.02 -7.78
CA ASP A 33 -12.24 1.63 -9.17
C ASP A 33 -11.23 0.60 -9.67
N CYS A 34 -10.10 0.46 -8.94
CA CYS A 34 -9.03 -0.49 -9.25
C CYS A 34 -8.66 -1.38 -8.06
N HIS A 35 -8.74 -0.86 -6.84
CA HIS A 35 -8.26 -1.53 -5.64
C HIS A 35 -9.40 -2.00 -4.75
N ARG A 36 -9.17 -3.16 -4.14
CA ARG A 36 -10.07 -3.76 -3.17
C ARG A 36 -9.65 -3.43 -1.73
N PHE A 37 -10.59 -2.93 -0.93
CA PHE A 37 -10.39 -2.57 0.48
C PHE A 37 -11.07 -3.54 1.46
N SER A 38 -11.75 -4.57 0.97
CA SER A 38 -12.30 -5.64 1.80
C SER A 38 -12.31 -6.98 1.09
N LEU A 39 -12.18 -8.07 1.85
CA LEU A 39 -12.28 -9.43 1.31
C LEU A 39 -13.62 -9.71 0.60
N LYS A 40 -14.69 -8.98 0.95
CA LYS A 40 -16.04 -9.16 0.42
C LYS A 40 -16.27 -8.45 -0.92
N GLU A 41 -15.44 -7.48 -1.26
CA GLU A 41 -15.53 -6.75 -2.53
C GLU A 41 -15.08 -7.66 -3.69
N LYS A 42 -15.70 -7.51 -4.85
CA LYS A 42 -15.34 -8.27 -6.05
C LYS A 42 -13.92 -7.88 -6.48
N GLN A 43 -13.08 -8.88 -6.77
CA GLN A 43 -11.73 -8.63 -7.28
C GLN A 43 -11.81 -7.97 -8.66
N LEU A 44 -11.19 -6.79 -8.76
CA LEU A 44 -10.97 -6.10 -10.02
C LEU A 44 -9.56 -6.46 -10.48
N ASN A 45 -9.40 -6.98 -11.70
CA ASN A 45 -8.08 -7.31 -12.27
C ASN A 45 -7.28 -6.05 -12.68
N LYS A 46 -7.43 -4.94 -11.95
CA LYS A 46 -6.89 -3.62 -12.27
C LYS A 46 -5.85 -3.12 -11.27
N GLY A 47 -5.94 -3.55 -10.01
CA GLY A 47 -5.01 -3.13 -8.96
C GLY A 47 -4.84 -4.20 -7.87
N PRO A 48 -3.72 -4.18 -7.14
CA PRO A 48 -3.53 -5.05 -5.99
C PRO A 48 -4.53 -4.75 -4.87
N ASP A 49 -4.89 -5.78 -4.13
CA ASP A 49 -5.64 -5.65 -2.88
C ASP A 49 -4.94 -4.73 -1.88
N LEU A 50 -5.72 -3.87 -1.23
CA LEU A 50 -5.27 -2.89 -0.24
C LEU A 50 -5.77 -3.16 1.19
N PHE A 51 -6.70 -4.11 1.40
CA PHE A 51 -7.26 -4.43 2.72
C PHE A 51 -6.27 -4.99 3.76
N TYR A 52 -5.04 -5.29 3.33
CA TYR A 52 -3.92 -5.71 4.19
C TYR A 52 -2.63 -4.93 3.87
N SER A 53 -2.77 -3.69 3.36
CA SER A 53 -1.62 -2.87 2.93
C SER A 53 -0.57 -2.68 4.02
N GLY A 54 -0.97 -2.64 5.30
CA GLY A 54 -0.08 -2.49 6.44
C GLY A 54 0.81 -3.70 6.72
N ASP A 55 0.52 -4.85 6.12
CA ASP A 55 1.38 -6.05 6.16
C ASP A 55 2.21 -6.21 4.87
N LYS A 56 1.83 -5.50 3.80
CA LYS A 56 2.40 -5.67 2.47
C LYS A 56 3.46 -4.64 2.11
N PHE A 57 3.31 -3.40 2.56
CA PHE A 57 4.11 -2.28 2.10
C PHE A 57 4.83 -1.56 3.23
N HIS A 58 6.10 -1.23 3.00
CA HIS A 58 6.82 -0.27 3.84
C HIS A 58 6.20 1.12 3.73
N LYS A 59 5.98 1.80 4.86
CA LYS A 59 5.28 3.10 4.92
C LYS A 59 5.99 4.15 4.06
N ASN A 60 7.31 4.21 4.17
CA ASN A 60 8.13 5.18 3.46
C ASN A 60 8.14 4.93 1.94
N TRP A 61 8.14 3.66 1.54
CA TRP A 61 8.03 3.28 0.13
C TRP A 61 6.67 3.67 -0.44
N LEU A 62 5.57 3.32 0.26
CA LEU A 62 4.21 3.59 -0.20
C LEU A 62 3.96 5.10 -0.36
N ARG A 63 4.46 5.92 0.59
CA ARG A 63 4.39 7.38 0.49
C ARG A 63 5.12 7.93 -0.74
N LYS A 64 6.34 7.46 -1.01
CA LYS A 64 7.11 7.89 -2.19
C LYS A 64 6.44 7.44 -3.49
N PHE A 65 5.94 6.20 -3.51
CA PHE A 65 5.22 5.66 -4.66
C PHE A 65 3.97 6.48 -4.99
N LEU A 66 3.13 6.79 -4.01
CA LEU A 66 1.91 7.57 -4.26
C LEU A 66 2.18 9.01 -4.72
N GLN A 67 3.32 9.60 -4.35
CA GLN A 67 3.71 10.94 -4.80
C GLN A 67 4.33 10.94 -6.20
N SER A 68 5.08 9.90 -6.55
CA SER A 68 5.74 9.76 -7.84
C SER A 68 5.66 8.31 -8.31
N PRO A 69 4.50 7.86 -8.83
CA PRO A 69 4.30 6.47 -9.18
C PRO A 69 5.21 6.04 -10.31
N ALA A 70 5.79 4.86 -10.17
CA ALA A 70 6.60 4.21 -11.19
C ALA A 70 5.93 2.91 -11.63
N LEU A 71 6.26 2.42 -12.82
CA LEU A 71 5.79 1.11 -13.26
C LEU A 71 6.47 0.02 -12.44
N ILE A 72 5.69 -0.72 -11.64
CA ILE A 72 6.20 -1.80 -10.80
C ILE A 72 6.29 -3.12 -11.58
N HIS A 73 5.31 -3.41 -12.45
CA HIS A 73 5.30 -4.63 -13.26
C HIS A 73 5.40 -4.31 -14.75
N GLU A 74 6.50 -4.72 -15.37
CA GLU A 74 6.64 -4.62 -16.81
C GLU A 74 5.87 -5.71 -17.55
N MET A 75 6.00 -6.96 -17.09
CA MET A 75 5.48 -8.16 -17.72
C MET A 75 3.94 -8.31 -17.69
N ASN A 76 3.26 -7.85 -16.64
CA ASN A 76 1.82 -8.12 -16.47
C ASN A 76 0.89 -7.24 -17.32
N PHE A 77 1.44 -6.25 -18.01
CA PHE A 77 0.66 -5.21 -18.70
C PHE A 77 0.85 -5.21 -20.21
N SER A 78 1.77 -6.04 -20.72
CA SER A 78 1.87 -6.33 -22.13
C SER A 78 1.15 -7.65 -22.33
N SER A 79 0.18 -7.69 -23.25
CA SER A 79 -0.20 -8.98 -23.80
C SER A 79 1.07 -9.65 -24.34
N GLY A 80 1.17 -10.98 -24.31
CA GLY A 80 2.39 -11.67 -24.74
C GLY A 80 2.87 -11.25 -26.15
N LEU A 81 1.95 -10.77 -26.99
CA LEU A 81 2.24 -10.20 -28.31
C LEU A 81 2.86 -8.79 -28.25
N ASP A 82 2.35 -7.88 -27.41
CA ASP A 82 2.88 -6.51 -27.32
C ASP A 82 4.34 -6.47 -26.81
N PHE A 83 4.70 -7.42 -25.95
CA PHE A 83 6.08 -7.58 -25.47
C PHE A 83 7.02 -8.01 -26.60
N LEU A 84 6.59 -8.93 -27.47
CA LEU A 84 7.39 -9.42 -28.60
C LEU A 84 7.50 -8.38 -29.72
N GLU A 85 6.48 -7.55 -29.91
CA GLU A 85 6.45 -6.52 -30.95
C GLU A 85 7.10 -5.19 -30.51
N GLY A 86 7.57 -5.09 -29.27
CA GLY A 86 8.17 -3.86 -28.74
C GLY A 86 7.18 -2.69 -28.65
N LYS A 87 5.88 -2.95 -28.78
CA LYS A 87 4.82 -1.96 -28.73
C LYS A 87 4.43 -1.73 -27.28
N SER A 88 5.12 -0.83 -26.59
CA SER A 88 4.66 -0.36 -25.29
C SER A 88 3.56 0.69 -25.50
N GLU A 89 2.31 0.28 -25.62
CA GLU A 89 1.21 1.25 -25.55
C GLU A 89 1.29 2.05 -24.25
N LYS A 90 0.86 3.32 -24.30
CA LYS A 90 0.92 4.28 -23.19
C LYS A 90 0.34 3.68 -21.93
N LYS A 91 1.24 3.19 -21.09
CA LYS A 91 0.95 2.45 -19.89
C LYS A 91 0.27 3.38 -18.90
N GLN A 92 -0.95 3.05 -18.49
CA GLN A 92 -1.67 3.85 -17.50
C GLN A 92 -0.87 3.82 -16.19
N LEU A 93 -0.13 4.90 -15.97
CA LEU A 93 0.59 5.12 -14.73
C LEU A 93 -0.44 5.37 -13.63
N HIS A 94 -0.19 4.80 -12.46
CA HIS A 94 -1.00 5.06 -11.27
C HIS A 94 -1.06 6.58 -11.04
N ILE A 95 -2.20 7.06 -10.53
CA ILE A 95 -2.38 8.49 -10.25
C ILE A 95 -1.33 9.00 -9.26
N ALA A 96 -0.77 10.18 -9.52
CA ALA A 96 0.10 10.87 -8.58
C ALA A 96 -0.74 11.69 -7.59
N LEU A 97 -0.33 11.66 -6.33
CA LEU A 97 -0.97 12.40 -5.25
C LEU A 97 -0.06 13.52 -4.74
N THR A 98 -0.65 14.60 -4.25
CA THR A 98 0.11 15.61 -3.50
C THR A 98 0.68 15.01 -2.21
N LYS A 99 1.70 15.66 -1.63
CA LYS A 99 2.31 15.22 -0.39
C LYS A 99 1.28 14.99 0.74
N GLY A 100 0.35 15.93 0.91
CA GLY A 100 -0.66 15.85 1.97
C GLY A 100 -1.69 14.74 1.75
N GLU A 101 -2.17 14.57 0.51
CA GLU A 101 -3.08 13.46 0.16
C GLU A 101 -2.40 12.10 0.39
N ALA A 102 -1.15 11.95 -0.08
CA ALA A 102 -0.37 10.74 0.12
C ALA A 102 -0.16 10.42 1.60
N GLU A 103 0.14 11.42 2.43
CA GLU A 103 0.31 11.22 3.88
C GLU A 103 -0.98 10.73 4.56
N ARG A 104 -2.14 11.29 4.21
CA ARG A 104 -3.44 10.85 4.75
C ARG A 104 -3.77 9.43 4.33
N ILE A 105 -3.66 9.12 3.03
CA ILE A 105 -3.94 7.78 2.49
C ILE A 105 -2.99 6.75 3.10
N VAL A 106 -1.68 7.02 3.14
CA VAL A 106 -0.71 6.09 3.74
C VAL A 106 -1.02 5.85 5.20
N SER A 107 -1.38 6.89 5.95
CA SER A 107 -1.70 6.76 7.38
C SER A 107 -2.93 5.89 7.65
N PHE A 108 -3.85 5.79 6.69
CA PHE A 108 -4.96 4.84 6.71
C PHE A 108 -4.52 3.44 6.29
N LEU A 109 -3.89 3.32 5.12
CA LEU A 109 -3.50 2.02 4.53
C LEU A 109 -2.57 1.21 5.43
N VAL A 110 -1.63 1.84 6.13
CA VAL A 110 -0.71 1.12 7.03
C VAL A 110 -1.37 0.57 8.29
N LYS A 111 -2.64 0.88 8.54
CA LYS A 111 -3.44 0.28 9.63
C LYS A 111 -4.23 -0.94 9.18
N LEU A 112 -4.42 -1.12 7.87
CA LEU A 112 -5.14 -2.25 7.32
C LEU A 112 -4.24 -3.49 7.40
N ARG A 113 -4.57 -4.40 8.31
CA ARG A 113 -3.80 -5.61 8.59
C ARG A 113 -4.69 -6.84 8.68
N LEU A 114 -4.11 -7.99 8.36
CA LEU A 114 -4.70 -9.29 8.62
C LEU A 114 -4.57 -9.63 10.10
N PRO A 115 -5.65 -10.08 10.76
CA PRO A 115 -5.61 -10.47 12.17
C PRO A 115 -4.74 -11.71 12.43
N THR A 116 -4.43 -12.48 11.39
CA THR A 116 -3.65 -13.72 11.46
C THR A 116 -2.14 -13.51 11.28
N LEU A 117 -1.69 -12.30 10.94
CA LEU A 117 -0.27 -12.01 10.74
C LEU A 117 0.34 -11.30 11.96
N GLU A 118 1.54 -11.74 12.34
CA GLU A 118 2.28 -11.13 13.44
C GLU A 118 2.79 -9.73 13.06
N ALA A 119 2.39 -8.72 13.82
CA ALA A 119 2.87 -7.36 13.65
C ALA A 119 4.32 -7.20 14.13
N GLY A 120 5.03 -6.20 13.59
CA GLY A 120 6.34 -5.77 14.10
C GLY A 120 7.54 -6.62 13.67
N LYS A 121 7.36 -7.65 12.82
CA LYS A 121 8.48 -8.43 12.25
C LYS A 121 9.26 -7.70 11.17
N VAL A 122 8.60 -6.77 10.48
CA VAL A 122 9.20 -5.91 9.46
C VAL A 122 9.37 -4.52 10.07
N THR A 123 10.61 -4.07 10.19
CA THR A 123 10.94 -2.73 10.72
C THR A 123 11.10 -1.72 9.58
N GLU A 124 11.07 -0.43 9.90
CA GLU A 124 11.40 0.65 8.95
C GLU A 124 12.92 0.86 8.84
N GLU A 125 13.72 0.08 9.57
CA GLU A 125 15.17 0.15 9.51
C GLU A 125 15.66 -0.38 8.17
N SER A 126 16.64 0.31 7.60
CA SER A 126 17.27 -0.15 6.37
C SER A 126 18.16 -1.35 6.68
N LEU A 127 18.02 -2.40 5.87
CA LEU A 127 18.94 -3.55 5.87
C LEU A 127 20.39 -3.07 5.82
N SER A 128 21.27 -3.69 6.61
CA SER A 128 22.71 -3.48 6.56
C SER A 128 23.28 -3.80 5.18
N LYS A 129 24.52 -3.36 4.91
CA LYS A 129 25.20 -3.67 3.63
C LYS A 129 25.32 -5.19 3.40
N GLY A 130 25.60 -5.95 4.46
CA GLY A 130 25.71 -7.41 4.39
C GLY A 130 24.37 -8.09 4.09
N GLU A 131 23.29 -7.64 4.74
CA GLU A 131 21.95 -8.17 4.49
C GLU A 131 21.49 -7.86 3.07
N ARG A 132 21.71 -6.65 2.57
CA ARG A 132 21.39 -6.31 1.16
C ARG A 132 22.17 -7.18 0.17
N ALA A 133 23.45 -7.45 0.44
CA ALA A 133 24.25 -8.35 -0.39
C ALA A 133 23.70 -9.79 -0.37
N ARG A 134 23.32 -10.29 0.81
CA ARG A 134 22.70 -11.62 0.96
C ARG A 134 21.37 -11.72 0.23
N VAL A 135 20.49 -10.73 0.38
CA VAL A 135 19.20 -10.67 -0.34
C VAL A 135 19.43 -10.66 -1.84
N LYS A 136 20.43 -9.91 -2.33
CA LYS A 136 20.77 -9.89 -3.76
C LYS A 136 21.19 -11.27 -4.28
N ILE A 137 22.05 -11.99 -3.55
CA ILE A 137 22.46 -13.36 -3.92
C ILE A 137 21.25 -14.29 -3.93
N LEU A 138 20.40 -14.20 -2.90
CA LEU A 138 19.18 -15.00 -2.82
C LEU A 138 18.27 -14.75 -4.03
N PHE A 139 18.00 -13.49 -4.35
CA PHE A 139 17.13 -13.09 -5.46
C PHE A 139 17.67 -13.50 -6.82
N GLU A 140 18.97 -13.27 -7.08
CA GLU A 140 19.54 -13.46 -8.41
C GLU A 140 20.00 -14.89 -8.67
N ARG A 141 20.61 -15.55 -7.67
CA ARG A 141 21.30 -16.82 -7.86
C ARG A 141 20.55 -17.99 -7.28
N ASN A 142 20.11 -17.87 -6.03
CA ASN A 142 19.58 -19.04 -5.32
C ASN A 142 18.12 -19.32 -5.68
N LEU A 143 17.30 -18.26 -5.80
CA LEU A 143 15.89 -18.35 -6.17
C LEU A 143 15.65 -18.06 -7.66
N GLY A 144 16.65 -17.54 -8.36
CA GLY A 144 16.57 -17.27 -9.80
C GLY A 144 15.47 -16.28 -10.20
N CYS A 145 15.02 -15.41 -9.28
CA CYS A 145 13.93 -14.45 -9.50
C CYS A 145 14.24 -13.51 -10.66
N ILE A 146 15.53 -13.21 -10.87
CA ILE A 146 16.00 -12.33 -11.95
C ILE A 146 15.74 -12.88 -13.36
N SER A 147 15.40 -14.17 -13.50
CA SER A 147 15.00 -14.75 -14.78
C SER A 147 13.74 -14.10 -15.35
N CYS A 148 12.86 -13.58 -14.48
CA CYS A 148 11.61 -12.92 -14.87
C CYS A 148 11.46 -11.49 -14.31
N HIS A 149 12.03 -11.21 -13.13
CA HIS A 149 11.91 -9.93 -12.44
C HIS A 149 13.19 -9.11 -12.55
N ARG A 150 13.09 -7.88 -13.05
CA ARG A 150 14.24 -6.96 -13.09
C ARG A 150 14.71 -6.60 -11.68
N ALA A 151 16.02 -6.45 -11.51
CA ALA A 151 16.63 -6.02 -10.25
C ALA A 151 17.68 -4.94 -10.47
N LEU A 152 17.93 -4.12 -9.45
CA LEU A 152 19.04 -3.18 -9.50
C LEU A 152 20.36 -3.91 -9.25
N ASN A 153 21.37 -3.61 -10.06
CA ASN A 153 22.75 -3.99 -9.77
C ASN A 153 23.34 -3.10 -8.65
N LEU A 154 24.57 -3.40 -8.23
CA LEU A 154 25.23 -2.70 -7.11
C LEU A 154 25.49 -1.20 -7.38
N VAL A 155 25.42 -0.76 -8.65
CA VAL A 155 25.57 0.64 -9.05
C VAL A 155 24.22 1.31 -9.35
N GLY A 156 23.10 0.67 -8.99
CA GLY A 156 21.76 1.23 -9.12
C GLY A 156 21.19 1.21 -10.54
N LYS A 157 21.76 0.44 -11.46
CA LYS A 157 21.19 0.24 -12.81
C LYS A 157 20.32 -1.00 -12.84
N VAL A 158 19.20 -0.92 -13.57
CA VAL A 158 18.30 -2.05 -13.81
C VAL A 158 19.04 -3.11 -14.64
N ARG A 159 18.96 -4.35 -14.18
CA ARG A 159 19.47 -5.56 -14.83
C ARG A 159 18.35 -6.58 -14.95
#